data_AF-A0A2V9QUT0-F1
#
_entry.id   AF-A0A2V9QUT0-F1
#
_cell.length_a   1.000
_cell.length_b   1.000
_cell.length_c   1.000
_cell.angle_alpha   90.00
_cell.angle_beta   90.00
_cell.angle_gamma   90.00
#
_symmetry.space_group_name_H-M   'P 1'
#
loop_
_entity.id
_entity.type
_entity.pdbx_description
1 polymer ?
#
loop_
_entity_poly.entity_id
_entity_poly.type
_entity_poly.pdbx_seq_one_letter_code
_entity_poly.pdbx_strand_id
1 'polypeptide(L)'
;MHNGIAATILGAAAAVLSTIAFVPQIKKTWTTGGKDLSYFMLSLYVAGVTLWLCYGLAIGATELSLANAASIVFAGTCLFLKLIRENQRAVGTENKRLRIAIDMDETIADSLTEHIRRYNAAFAEKISANDLCGKHLEEFAPADQFDAVRRMIRDEVFFDCLGVIEEAQEVVRDLLREHEVFIVSAAMEIPESFAAKHRWLRRHFPFISASNIVFCGNKRIIDVDYLIDDEARHFSNFRGIGVLFSAPHNLNETAYERVAHWQDVRRTFLGFENKRDLDEAGSIPQTAVSRAKDRYAIAKERSC
;
A
#
# COMPACT_ATOMS: atom_id res chain seq x y z
N MET A 1 -21.69 50.08 36.10
CA MET A 1 -21.16 50.34 34.73
C MET A 1 -19.86 49.61 34.40
N HIS A 2 -19.06 49.14 35.38
CA HIS A 2 -17.78 48.46 35.09
C HIS A 2 -17.92 47.07 34.42
N ASN A 3 -19.01 46.34 34.70
CA ASN A 3 -19.21 44.98 34.19
C ASN A 3 -19.47 44.90 32.67
N GLY A 4 -19.99 45.97 32.05
CA GLY A 4 -20.31 45.98 30.63
C GLY A 4 -19.07 46.04 29.73
N ILE A 5 -18.11 46.90 30.08
CA ILE A 5 -16.85 47.05 29.31
C ILE A 5 -16.01 45.77 29.37
N ALA A 6 -15.92 45.15 30.56
CA ALA A 6 -15.19 43.89 30.73
C ALA A 6 -15.81 42.76 29.89
N ALA A 7 -17.15 42.65 29.86
CA ALA A 7 -17.85 41.65 29.05
C ALA A 7 -17.63 41.86 27.54
N THR A 8 -17.70 43.11 27.06
CA THR A 8 -17.42 43.46 25.66
C THR A 8 -15.98 43.12 25.25
N ILE A 9 -14.99 43.45 26.09
CA ILE A 9 -13.59 43.12 25.79
C ILE A 9 -13.38 41.61 25.73
N LEU A 10 -13.98 40.85 26.68
CA LEU A 10 -13.88 39.40 26.70
C LEU A 10 -14.54 38.77 25.47
N GLY A 11 -15.73 39.25 25.07
CA GLY A 11 -16.44 38.80 23.88
C GLY A 11 -15.66 39.06 22.59
N ALA A 12 -15.12 40.28 22.44
CA ALA A 12 -14.29 40.64 21.30
C ALA A 12 -13.01 39.80 21.22
N ALA A 13 -12.33 39.57 22.35
CA ALA A 13 -11.13 38.73 22.39
C ALA A 13 -11.45 37.27 22.03
N ALA A 14 -12.55 36.71 22.57
CA ALA A 14 -13.00 35.37 22.25
C ALA A 14 -13.35 35.22 20.75
N ALA A 15 -14.02 36.21 20.16
CA ALA A 15 -14.33 36.24 18.74
C ALA A 15 -13.06 36.24 17.86
N VAL A 16 -12.08 37.08 18.20
CA VAL A 16 -10.80 37.15 17.46
C VAL A 16 -10.04 35.82 17.55
N LEU A 17 -9.90 35.26 18.76
CA LEU A 17 -9.16 34.01 18.98
C LEU A 17 -9.80 32.82 18.26
N SER A 18 -11.12 32.67 18.37
CA SER A 18 -11.85 31.58 17.71
C SER A 18 -11.84 31.68 16.18
N THR A 19 -11.86 32.90 15.64
CA THR A 19 -11.81 33.15 14.20
C THR A 19 -10.41 32.88 13.63
N ILE A 20 -9.36 33.43 14.26
CA ILE A 20 -7.97 33.29 13.78
C ILE A 20 -7.46 31.85 13.94
N ALA A 21 -8.04 31.05 14.83
CA ALA A 21 -7.71 29.63 14.99
C ALA A 21 -7.87 28.82 13.68
N PHE A 22 -8.69 29.27 12.73
CA PHE A 22 -8.82 28.64 11.41
C PHE A 22 -7.69 28.98 10.44
N VAL A 23 -6.93 30.07 10.66
CA VAL A 23 -5.85 30.50 9.74
C VAL A 23 -4.74 29.45 9.62
N PRO A 24 -4.19 28.88 10.72
CA PRO A 24 -3.24 27.77 10.63
C PRO A 24 -3.83 26.55 9.89
N GLN A 25 -5.11 26.25 10.11
CA GLN A 25 -5.78 25.11 9.49
C GLN A 25 -5.99 25.32 7.99
N ILE A 26 -6.37 26.52 7.55
CA ILE A 26 -6.47 26.88 6.14
C ILE A 26 -5.10 26.78 5.47
N LYS A 27 -4.04 27.30 6.10
CA LYS A 27 -2.67 27.19 5.60
C LYS A 27 -2.26 25.72 5.45
N LYS A 28 -2.54 24.88 6.44
CA LYS A 28 -2.26 23.43 6.39
C LYS A 28 -3.05 22.73 5.27
N THR A 29 -4.36 22.99 5.16
CA THR A 29 -5.18 22.44 4.08
C THR A 29 -4.68 22.90 2.70
N TRP A 30 -4.19 24.14 2.59
CA TRP A 30 -3.56 24.68 1.38
C TRP A 30 -2.14 24.17 1.11
N THR A 31 -1.40 23.64 2.09
CA THR A 31 -0.08 23.05 1.82
C THR A 31 -0.19 21.54 1.61
N THR A 32 -0.72 20.80 2.58
CA THR A 32 -0.71 19.32 2.59
C THR A 32 -2.02 18.68 2.11
N GLY A 33 -3.07 19.48 1.92
CA GLY A 33 -4.43 18.99 1.67
C GLY A 33 -5.17 18.68 2.99
N GLY A 34 -6.47 18.44 2.89
CA GLY A 34 -7.35 18.25 4.05
C GLY A 34 -7.68 16.79 4.39
N LYS A 35 -6.83 15.81 4.05
CA LYS A 35 -7.15 14.36 4.18
C LYS A 35 -7.59 13.98 5.59
N ASP A 36 -6.87 14.45 6.60
CA ASP A 36 -7.12 14.11 8.02
C ASP A 36 -8.28 14.91 8.63
N LEU A 37 -8.90 15.81 7.87
CA LEU A 37 -9.97 16.68 8.34
C LEU A 37 -11.32 16.08 7.97
N SER A 38 -12.16 15.81 8.97
CA SER A 38 -13.48 15.21 8.75
C SER A 38 -14.44 16.20 8.10
N TYR A 39 -15.06 15.79 6.98
CA TYR A 39 -16.16 16.53 6.38
C TYR A 39 -17.35 16.68 7.32
N PHE A 40 -17.68 15.63 8.06
CA PHE A 40 -18.80 15.65 9.00
C PHE A 40 -18.61 16.71 10.08
N MET A 41 -17.41 16.76 10.67
CA MET A 41 -17.07 17.77 11.68
C MET A 41 -17.17 19.20 11.12
N LEU A 42 -16.57 19.45 9.95
CA LEU A 42 -16.60 20.78 9.32
C LEU A 42 -18.04 21.21 8.95
N SER A 43 -18.82 20.31 8.35
CA SER A 43 -20.20 20.58 7.97
C SER A 43 -21.07 20.86 9.20
N LEU A 44 -20.91 20.08 10.27
CA LEU A 44 -21.64 20.29 11.51
C LEU A 44 -21.23 21.60 12.19
N TYR A 45 -19.94 21.95 12.18
CA TYR A 45 -19.43 23.22 12.69
C TYR A 45 -20.05 24.40 11.94
N VAL A 46 -20.00 24.39 10.59
CA VAL A 46 -20.59 25.44 9.73
C VAL A 46 -22.09 25.57 9.98
N ALA A 47 -22.82 24.45 10.08
CA ALA A 47 -24.25 24.48 10.41
C ALA A 47 -24.50 25.11 11.78
N GLY A 48 -23.71 24.74 12.79
CA GLY A 48 -23.79 25.29 14.15
C GLY A 48 -23.55 26.80 14.19
N VAL A 49 -22.47 27.30 13.59
CA VAL A 49 -22.18 28.75 13.57
C VAL A 49 -23.18 29.54 12.73
N THR A 50 -23.81 28.90 11.72
CA THR A 50 -24.91 29.50 10.96
C THR A 50 -26.15 29.69 11.83
N LEU A 51 -26.51 28.69 12.65
CA LEU A 51 -27.61 28.83 13.61
C LEU A 51 -27.32 29.93 14.66
N TRP A 52 -26.09 30.00 15.16
CA TRP A 52 -25.66 31.08 16.06
C TRP A 52 -25.74 32.47 15.43
N LEU A 53 -25.39 32.60 14.15
CA LEU A 53 -25.56 33.86 13.39
C LEU A 53 -27.03 34.26 13.31
N CYS A 54 -27.91 33.33 12.91
CA CYS A 54 -29.36 33.58 12.84
C CYS A 54 -29.93 34.00 14.20
N TYR A 55 -29.51 33.31 15.27
CA TYR A 55 -29.89 33.64 16.64
C TYR A 55 -29.42 35.04 17.04
N GLY A 56 -28.15 35.38 16.79
CA GLY A 56 -27.60 36.70 17.10
C GLY A 56 -28.33 37.83 16.37
N LEU A 57 -28.69 37.62 15.11
CA LEU A 57 -29.49 38.58 14.34
C LEU A 57 -30.90 38.75 14.92
N ALA A 58 -31.53 37.65 15.34
CA ALA A 58 -32.88 37.67 15.91
C ALA A 58 -32.96 38.47 17.24
N ILE A 59 -31.89 38.47 18.03
CA ILE A 59 -31.81 39.23 19.30
C ILE A 59 -31.11 40.59 19.17
N GLY A 60 -30.65 40.97 17.97
CA GLY A 60 -29.92 42.21 17.74
C GLY A 60 -28.49 42.25 18.33
N ALA A 61 -27.86 41.10 18.59
CA ALA A 61 -26.53 41.00 19.17
C ALA A 61 -25.43 41.10 18.09
N THR A 62 -24.99 42.33 17.80
CA THR A 62 -24.04 42.63 16.71
C THR A 62 -22.69 41.92 16.84
N GLU A 63 -22.09 41.87 18.03
CA GLU A 63 -20.79 41.21 18.26
C GLU A 63 -20.86 39.70 17.99
N LEU A 64 -21.91 39.04 18.46
CA LEU A 64 -22.16 37.62 18.23
C LEU A 64 -22.37 37.32 16.75
N SER A 65 -23.15 38.15 16.06
CA SER A 65 -23.41 38.01 14.63
C SER A 65 -22.13 38.18 13.81
N LEU A 66 -21.32 39.21 14.07
CA LEU A 66 -20.07 39.44 13.34
C LEU A 66 -19.06 38.29 13.54
N ALA A 67 -18.91 37.80 14.76
CA ALA A 67 -17.99 36.70 15.08
C ALA A 67 -18.36 35.41 14.33
N ASN A 68 -19.65 35.05 14.33
CA ASN A 68 -20.13 33.85 13.64
C ASN A 68 -20.10 34.00 12.12
N ALA A 69 -20.41 35.19 11.59
CA ALA A 69 -20.26 35.47 10.16
C ALA A 69 -18.81 35.28 9.70
N ALA A 70 -17.83 35.79 10.46
CA ALA A 70 -16.42 35.56 10.17
C ALA A 70 -16.07 34.06 10.24
N SER A 71 -16.53 33.36 11.28
CA SER A 71 -16.29 31.92 11.46
C SER A 71 -16.82 31.07 10.30
N ILE A 72 -17.99 31.43 9.75
CA ILE A 72 -18.54 30.80 8.54
C ILE A 72 -17.60 30.99 7.35
N VAL A 73 -17.06 32.20 7.13
CA VAL A 73 -16.13 32.46 6.02
C VAL A 73 -14.87 31.62 6.15
N PHE A 74 -14.25 31.57 7.33
CA PHE A 74 -13.01 30.80 7.54
C PHE A 74 -13.24 29.28 7.47
N ALA A 75 -14.24 28.76 8.18
CA ALA A 75 -14.57 27.33 8.15
C ALA A 75 -15.04 26.88 6.76
N GLY A 76 -15.86 27.70 6.10
CA GLY A 76 -16.31 27.50 4.72
C GLY A 76 -15.15 27.49 3.72
N THR A 77 -14.18 28.40 3.87
CA THR A 77 -12.94 28.40 3.07
C THR A 77 -12.18 27.09 3.25
N CYS A 78 -12.04 26.61 4.50
CA CYS A 78 -11.37 25.34 4.76
C CYS A 78 -12.10 24.14 4.12
N LEU A 79 -13.43 24.12 4.21
CA LEU A 79 -14.27 23.10 3.58
C LEU A 79 -14.15 23.12 2.04
N PHE A 80 -14.23 24.31 1.45
CA PHE A 80 -14.10 24.52 0.01
C PHE A 80 -12.73 24.11 -0.52
N LEU A 81 -11.64 24.50 0.16
CA LEU A 81 -10.29 24.10 -0.22
C LEU A 81 -10.11 22.58 -0.15
N LYS A 82 -10.69 21.93 0.87
CA LYS A 82 -10.68 20.46 0.96
C LYS A 82 -11.43 19.84 -0.23
N LEU A 83 -12.61 20.35 -0.57
CA LEU A 83 -13.41 19.87 -1.70
C LEU A 83 -12.66 20.00 -3.04
N ILE A 84 -12.10 21.18 -3.33
CA ILE A 84 -11.33 21.40 -4.57
C ILE A 84 -10.12 20.48 -4.62
N ARG A 85 -9.36 20.36 -3.53
CA ARG A 85 -8.13 19.54 -3.52
C ARG A 85 -8.41 18.06 -3.63
N GLU A 86 -9.51 17.59 -3.06
CA GLU A 86 -9.93 16.20 -3.25
C GLU A 86 -10.45 15.95 -4.66
N ASN A 87 -11.20 16.89 -5.24
CA ASN A 87 -11.65 16.77 -6.61
C ASN A 87 -10.48 16.85 -7.62
N GLN A 88 -9.49 17.73 -7.38
CA GLN A 88 -8.25 17.79 -8.15
C GLN A 88 -7.44 16.49 -8.01
N ARG A 89 -7.44 15.86 -6.84
CA ARG A 89 -6.84 14.52 -6.66
C ARG A 89 -7.62 13.43 -7.42
N ALA A 90 -8.94 13.50 -7.46
CA ALA A 90 -9.78 12.55 -8.19
C ALA A 90 -9.69 12.72 -9.72
N VAL A 91 -9.47 13.95 -10.20
CA VAL A 91 -9.24 14.24 -11.63
C VAL A 91 -7.79 13.95 -12.04
N GLY A 92 -6.84 14.00 -11.10
CA GLY A 92 -5.41 13.71 -11.33
C GLY A 92 -5.00 12.23 -11.22
N THR A 93 -5.92 11.27 -11.17
CA THR A 93 -5.61 9.83 -11.22
C THR A 93 -5.35 9.35 -12.65
N GLU A 94 -4.42 9.98 -13.35
CA GLU A 94 -3.67 9.33 -14.43
C GLU A 94 -2.26 9.00 -13.91
N ASN A 95 -1.87 7.74 -14.03
CA ASN A 95 -0.62 7.12 -13.56
C ASN A 95 -0.14 7.55 -12.17
N LYS A 96 -0.94 7.23 -11.13
CA LYS A 96 -0.40 7.20 -9.76
C LYS A 96 0.69 6.12 -9.71
N ARG A 97 1.94 6.52 -9.45
CA ARG A 97 3.00 5.57 -9.10
C ARG A 97 2.56 4.77 -7.89
N LEU A 98 2.46 3.45 -8.04
CA LEU A 98 2.10 2.54 -6.96
C LEU A 98 3.31 2.33 -6.04
N ARG A 99 3.04 2.05 -4.78
CA ARG A 99 4.03 1.55 -3.83
C ARG A 99 3.88 0.03 -3.75
N ILE A 100 4.89 -0.72 -4.19
CA ILE A 100 4.83 -2.18 -4.31
C ILE A 100 5.93 -2.78 -3.43
N ALA A 101 5.54 -3.55 -2.42
CA ALA A 101 6.46 -4.40 -1.68
C ALA A 101 6.55 -5.78 -2.34
N ILE A 102 7.75 -6.35 -2.35
CA ILE A 102 8.06 -7.64 -2.96
C ILE A 102 8.81 -8.47 -1.91
N ASP A 103 8.31 -9.68 -1.62
CA ASP A 103 9.04 -10.62 -0.78
C ASP A 103 10.31 -11.15 -1.44
N MET A 104 11.26 -11.58 -0.62
CA MET A 104 12.51 -12.16 -1.09
C MET A 104 12.40 -13.66 -1.39
N ASP A 105 12.20 -14.48 -0.35
CA ASP A 105 12.24 -15.94 -0.45
C ASP A 105 11.02 -16.44 -1.22
N GLU A 106 11.19 -17.49 -2.04
CA GLU A 106 10.15 -18.07 -2.91
C GLU A 106 9.38 -17.09 -3.83
N THR A 107 9.86 -15.85 -3.94
CA THR A 107 9.27 -14.77 -4.78
C THR A 107 10.30 -14.20 -5.77
N ILE A 108 11.47 -13.74 -5.31
CA ILE A 108 12.61 -13.37 -6.18
C ILE A 108 13.82 -14.29 -6.02
N ALA A 109 13.96 -14.93 -4.86
CA ALA A 109 15.05 -15.84 -4.53
C ALA A 109 14.50 -17.27 -4.40
N ASP A 110 15.10 -18.21 -5.12
CA ASP A 110 14.65 -19.61 -5.13
C ASP A 110 15.24 -20.38 -3.94
N SER A 111 14.67 -20.12 -2.76
CA SER A 111 15.00 -20.81 -1.51
C SER A 111 14.53 -22.27 -1.51
N LEU A 112 13.41 -22.57 -2.17
CA LEU A 112 12.83 -23.91 -2.17
C LEU A 112 13.72 -24.91 -2.90
N THR A 113 14.24 -24.57 -4.08
CA THR A 113 15.14 -25.46 -4.84
C THR A 113 16.39 -25.79 -4.03
N GLU A 114 16.98 -24.81 -3.34
CA GLU A 114 18.16 -25.04 -2.49
C GLU A 114 17.81 -25.87 -1.24
N HIS A 115 16.64 -25.66 -0.64
CA HIS A 115 16.17 -26.44 0.50
C HIS A 115 15.92 -27.91 0.12
N ILE A 116 15.27 -28.17 -1.02
CA ILE A 116 15.08 -29.50 -1.59
C ILE A 116 16.43 -30.16 -1.93
N ARG A 117 17.37 -29.41 -2.52
CA ARG A 117 18.71 -29.94 -2.82
C ARG A 117 19.42 -30.43 -1.56
N ARG A 118 19.37 -29.65 -0.48
CA ARG A 118 19.96 -30.01 0.82
C ARG A 118 19.23 -31.19 1.46
N TYR A 119 17.90 -31.22 1.38
CA TYR A 119 17.09 -32.34 1.87
C TYR A 119 17.44 -33.64 1.16
N ASN A 120 17.42 -33.65 -0.18
CA ASN A 120 17.80 -34.80 -0.99
C ASN A 120 19.22 -35.29 -0.68
N ALA A 121 20.17 -34.38 -0.49
CA ALA A 121 21.54 -34.74 -0.13
C ALA A 121 21.65 -35.33 1.28
N ALA A 122 20.93 -34.78 2.26
CA ALA A 122 21.00 -35.20 3.65
C ALA A 122 20.31 -36.54 3.91
N PHE A 123 19.21 -36.82 3.20
CA PHE A 123 18.38 -38.01 3.42
C PHE A 123 18.43 -39.02 2.27
N ALA A 124 19.30 -38.81 1.28
CA ALA A 124 19.42 -39.64 0.08
C ALA A 124 18.11 -39.78 -0.71
N GLU A 125 17.29 -38.72 -0.70
CA GLU A 125 16.01 -38.62 -1.39
C GLU A 125 16.15 -38.04 -2.81
N LYS A 126 15.07 -38.09 -3.59
CA LYS A 126 15.01 -37.51 -4.96
C LYS A 126 13.70 -36.80 -5.23
N ILE A 127 13.24 -36.00 -4.27
CA ILE A 127 12.01 -35.23 -4.43
C ILE A 127 12.27 -33.96 -5.26
N SER A 128 11.19 -33.42 -5.80
CA SER A 128 11.09 -32.18 -6.56
C SER A 128 10.02 -31.28 -5.94
N ALA A 129 9.98 -30.02 -6.38
CA ALA A 129 8.95 -29.06 -5.95
C ALA A 129 7.51 -29.57 -6.17
N ASN A 130 7.29 -30.36 -7.22
CA ASN A 130 5.98 -30.92 -7.56
C ASN A 130 5.48 -31.95 -6.54
N ASP A 131 6.39 -32.58 -5.78
CA ASP A 131 6.03 -33.62 -4.80
C ASP A 131 5.42 -33.03 -3.52
N LEU A 132 5.61 -31.73 -3.26
CA LEU A 132 5.18 -31.08 -2.02
C LEU A 132 3.66 -30.91 -1.89
N CYS A 133 2.93 -30.87 -3.00
CA CYS A 133 1.45 -30.94 -3.05
C CYS A 133 0.72 -30.02 -2.05
N GLY A 134 1.09 -28.73 -1.96
CA GLY A 134 0.44 -27.79 -1.04
C GLY A 134 0.98 -27.80 0.39
N LYS A 135 2.23 -28.26 0.58
CA LYS A 135 2.93 -28.27 1.87
C LYS A 135 4.28 -27.57 1.78
N HIS A 136 4.74 -27.02 2.90
CA HIS A 136 6.14 -26.67 3.04
C HIS A 136 7.01 -27.93 3.14
N LEU A 137 8.31 -27.82 2.87
CA LEU A 137 9.20 -28.98 2.88
C LEU A 137 9.28 -29.65 4.26
N GLU A 138 9.27 -28.88 5.34
CA GLU A 138 9.23 -29.41 6.71
C GLU A 138 7.93 -30.18 7.02
N GLU A 139 6.81 -29.80 6.41
CA GLU A 139 5.51 -30.48 6.58
C GLU A 139 5.37 -31.72 5.69
N PHE A 140 6.12 -31.74 4.59
CA PHE A 140 6.26 -32.90 3.71
C PHE A 140 7.14 -33.98 4.34
N ALA A 141 8.23 -33.58 4.98
CA ALA A 141 9.21 -34.49 5.56
C ALA A 141 8.60 -35.37 6.68
N PRO A 142 9.15 -36.58 6.90
CA PRO A 142 8.81 -37.41 8.06
C PRO A 142 8.95 -36.63 9.38
N ALA A 143 8.07 -36.93 10.36
CA ALA A 143 7.99 -36.17 11.61
C ALA A 143 9.30 -36.16 12.42
N ASP A 144 10.10 -37.22 12.33
CA ASP A 144 11.42 -37.32 12.97
C ASP A 144 12.51 -36.49 12.26
N GLN A 145 12.25 -36.03 11.04
CA GLN A 145 13.13 -35.17 10.25
C GLN A 145 12.75 -33.69 10.30
N PHE A 146 11.56 -33.34 10.77
CA PHE A 146 11.00 -31.97 10.80
C PHE A 146 12.02 -30.91 11.26
N ASP A 147 12.60 -31.11 12.45
CA ASP A 147 13.56 -30.15 13.01
C ASP A 147 14.87 -30.10 12.22
N ALA A 148 15.31 -31.22 11.64
CA ALA A 148 16.50 -31.27 10.81
C ALA A 148 16.30 -30.48 9.52
N VAL A 149 15.15 -30.65 8.85
CA VAL A 149 14.75 -29.90 7.66
C VAL A 149 14.71 -28.40 7.97
N ARG A 150 14.06 -28.00 9.06
CA ARG A 150 13.96 -26.58 9.46
C ARG A 150 15.31 -25.96 9.83
N ARG A 151 16.29 -26.74 10.27
CA ARG A 151 17.64 -26.23 10.56
C ARG A 151 18.48 -26.00 9.31
N MET A 152 18.16 -26.62 8.17
CA MET A 152 18.96 -26.49 6.94
C MET A 152 19.07 -25.05 6.43
N ILE A 153 18.02 -24.25 6.61
CA ILE A 153 17.97 -22.84 6.20
C ILE A 153 18.80 -21.91 7.11
N ARG A 154 19.23 -22.40 8.30
CA ARG A 154 20.07 -21.65 9.24
C ARG A 154 21.55 -21.70 8.91
N ASP A 155 21.93 -22.52 7.93
CA ASP A 155 23.29 -22.57 7.43
C ASP A 155 23.72 -21.21 6.83
N GLU A 156 24.91 -20.74 7.20
CA GLU A 156 25.39 -19.40 6.85
C GLU A 156 25.47 -19.14 5.34
N VAL A 157 25.63 -20.19 4.52
CA VAL A 157 25.73 -20.05 3.07
C VAL A 157 24.39 -20.24 2.36
N PHE A 158 23.33 -20.70 3.06
CA PHE A 158 22.02 -20.99 2.47
C PHE A 158 21.48 -19.82 1.63
N PHE A 159 21.38 -18.63 2.21
CA PHE A 159 20.82 -17.46 1.52
C PHE A 159 21.79 -16.80 0.53
N ASP A 160 23.10 -17.10 0.59
CA ASP A 160 24.09 -16.45 -0.29
C ASP A 160 24.15 -17.11 -1.68
N CYS A 161 23.74 -18.39 -1.77
CA CYS A 161 23.81 -19.19 -2.98
C CYS A 161 22.47 -19.43 -3.69
N LEU A 162 21.40 -18.75 -3.30
CA LEU A 162 20.07 -18.94 -3.90
C LEU A 162 20.06 -18.59 -5.39
N GLY A 163 19.30 -19.36 -6.17
CA GLY A 163 18.96 -19.00 -7.54
C GLY A 163 18.07 -17.76 -7.57
N VAL A 164 18.07 -17.04 -8.70
CA VAL A 164 17.09 -15.98 -8.96
C VAL A 164 15.89 -16.63 -9.65
N ILE A 165 14.68 -16.34 -9.18
CA ILE A 165 13.46 -16.80 -9.84
C ILE A 165 13.38 -16.17 -11.24
N GLU A 166 12.98 -16.97 -12.22
CA GLU A 166 12.97 -16.60 -13.64
C GLU A 166 12.27 -15.24 -13.88
N GLU A 167 12.89 -14.42 -14.74
CA GLU A 167 12.42 -13.07 -15.14
C GLU A 167 12.30 -12.01 -14.02
N ALA A 168 12.52 -12.36 -12.75
CA ALA A 168 12.39 -11.43 -11.63
C ALA A 168 13.22 -10.15 -11.80
N GLN A 169 14.49 -10.29 -12.19
CA GLN A 169 15.39 -9.13 -12.38
C GLN A 169 14.91 -8.17 -13.48
N GLU A 170 14.35 -8.71 -14.56
CA GLU A 170 13.86 -7.90 -15.69
C GLU A 170 12.59 -7.15 -15.29
N VAL A 171 11.62 -7.86 -14.72
CA VAL A 171 10.32 -7.28 -14.36
C VAL A 171 10.46 -6.28 -13.21
N VAL A 172 11.23 -6.59 -12.17
CA VAL A 172 11.47 -5.65 -11.06
C VAL A 172 12.15 -4.37 -11.56
N ARG A 173 13.05 -4.47 -12.55
CA ARG A 173 13.68 -3.30 -13.17
C ARG A 173 12.67 -2.42 -13.92
N ASP A 174 11.70 -3.03 -14.59
CA ASP A 174 10.65 -2.27 -15.27
C ASP A 174 9.68 -1.64 -14.26
N LEU A 175 9.30 -2.37 -13.20
CA LEU A 175 8.46 -1.83 -12.13
C LEU A 175 9.08 -0.58 -11.49
N LEU A 176 10.40 -0.58 -11.27
CA LEU A 176 11.12 0.58 -10.71
C LEU A 176 11.05 1.85 -11.57
N ARG A 177 10.73 1.75 -12.87
CA ARG A 177 10.59 2.93 -13.75
C ARG A 177 9.26 3.64 -13.51
N GLU A 178 8.21 2.87 -13.26
CA GLU A 178 6.83 3.36 -13.16
C GLU A 178 6.31 3.43 -11.72
N HIS A 179 6.94 2.74 -10.77
CA HIS A 179 6.46 2.53 -9.41
C HIS A 179 7.57 2.68 -8.37
N GLU A 180 7.15 2.88 -7.12
CA GLU A 180 8.03 2.81 -5.95
C GLU A 180 8.08 1.36 -5.46
N VAL A 181 9.19 0.67 -5.74
CA VAL A 181 9.35 -0.74 -5.38
C VAL A 181 10.22 -0.90 -4.13
N PHE A 182 9.80 -1.77 -3.22
CA PHE A 182 10.53 -2.13 -2.00
C PHE A 182 10.71 -3.64 -1.95
N ILE A 183 11.90 -4.10 -1.56
CA ILE A 183 12.10 -5.50 -1.16
C ILE A 183 11.88 -5.59 0.34
N VAL A 184 11.02 -6.51 0.76
CA VAL A 184 10.68 -6.73 2.16
C VAL A 184 10.97 -8.18 2.52
N SER A 185 11.80 -8.43 3.53
CA SER A 185 12.13 -9.81 3.94
C SER A 185 12.20 -9.95 5.45
N ALA A 186 11.90 -11.13 5.97
CA ALA A 186 12.14 -11.46 7.37
C ALA A 186 13.61 -11.86 7.56
N ALA A 187 14.19 -11.41 8.68
CA ALA A 187 15.49 -11.90 9.15
C ALA A 187 15.51 -12.12 10.68
N MET A 188 14.45 -11.75 11.40
CA MET A 188 14.43 -11.82 12.87
C MET A 188 14.31 -13.25 13.40
N GLU A 189 13.75 -14.17 12.60
CA GLU A 189 13.64 -15.59 12.95
C GLU A 189 14.95 -16.37 12.71
N ILE A 190 15.77 -15.87 11.77
CA ILE A 190 17.08 -16.41 11.40
C ILE A 190 18.05 -15.22 11.31
N PRO A 191 18.53 -14.67 12.44
CA PRO A 191 19.36 -13.46 12.44
C PRO A 191 20.60 -13.55 11.54
N GLU A 192 21.16 -14.75 11.41
CA GLU A 192 22.32 -15.07 10.57
C GLU A 192 22.03 -14.82 9.07
N SER A 193 20.76 -14.89 8.67
CA SER A 193 20.34 -14.67 7.28
C SER A 193 20.48 -13.22 6.82
N PHE A 194 20.48 -12.24 7.73
CA PHE A 194 20.43 -10.82 7.37
C PHE A 194 21.57 -10.44 6.40
N ALA A 195 22.82 -10.76 6.77
CA ALA A 195 23.98 -10.38 5.98
C ALA A 195 24.01 -11.13 4.64
N ALA A 196 23.64 -12.40 4.63
CA ALA A 196 23.57 -13.23 3.43
C ALA A 196 22.51 -12.71 2.45
N LYS A 197 21.27 -12.47 2.92
CA LYS A 197 20.18 -11.89 2.14
C LYS A 197 20.54 -10.54 1.55
N HIS A 198 21.16 -9.66 2.36
CA HIS A 198 21.60 -8.36 1.88
C HIS A 198 22.69 -8.48 0.80
N ARG A 199 23.72 -9.33 0.99
CA ARG A 199 24.74 -9.57 -0.05
C ARG A 199 24.14 -10.14 -1.32
N TRP A 200 23.22 -11.10 -1.19
CA TRP A 200 22.50 -11.70 -2.32
C TRP A 200 21.74 -10.63 -3.12
N LEU A 201 20.97 -9.78 -2.45
CA LEU A 201 20.27 -8.65 -3.09
C LEU A 201 21.24 -7.69 -3.79
N ARG A 202 22.38 -7.38 -3.17
CA ARG A 202 23.39 -6.52 -3.81
C ARG A 202 24.00 -7.14 -5.05
N ARG A 203 24.14 -8.48 -5.11
CA ARG A 203 24.69 -9.21 -6.25
C ARG A 203 23.69 -9.32 -7.40
N HIS A 204 22.44 -9.69 -7.09
CA HIS A 204 21.43 -10.01 -8.10
C HIS A 204 20.53 -8.82 -8.47
N PHE A 205 20.28 -7.89 -7.55
CA PHE A 205 19.45 -6.70 -7.77
C PHE A 205 20.23 -5.41 -7.48
N PRO A 206 21.41 -5.18 -8.12
CA PRO A 206 22.28 -4.05 -7.80
C PRO A 206 21.64 -2.68 -8.08
N PHE A 207 20.59 -2.67 -8.92
CA PHE A 207 19.80 -1.51 -9.31
C PHE A 207 18.74 -1.10 -8.27
N ILE A 208 18.49 -1.91 -7.24
CA ILE A 208 17.64 -1.53 -6.11
C ILE A 208 18.48 -0.73 -5.12
N SER A 209 18.01 0.45 -4.73
CA SER A 209 18.65 1.27 -3.69
C SER A 209 18.58 0.57 -2.33
N ALA A 210 19.61 0.71 -1.51
CA ALA A 210 19.61 0.17 -0.14
C ALA A 210 18.44 0.74 0.71
N SER A 211 18.00 1.97 0.43
CA SER A 211 16.84 2.59 1.09
C SER A 211 15.50 1.94 0.72
N ASN A 212 15.47 1.08 -0.30
CA ASN A 212 14.30 0.33 -0.75
C ASN A 212 14.31 -1.13 -0.24
N ILE A 213 15.21 -1.47 0.69
CA ILE A 213 15.28 -2.81 1.30
C ILE A 213 14.84 -2.68 2.76
N VAL A 214 13.83 -3.47 3.15
CA VAL A 214 13.23 -3.44 4.48
C VAL A 214 13.29 -4.83 5.09
N PHE A 215 13.90 -4.94 6.27
CA PHE A 215 13.85 -6.16 7.07
C PHE A 215 12.83 -6.01 8.19
N CYS A 216 11.79 -6.85 8.18
CA CYS A 216 10.77 -6.85 9.21
C CYS A 216 10.18 -8.26 9.40
N GLY A 217 9.88 -8.64 10.64
CA GLY A 217 9.17 -9.90 10.91
C GLY A 217 7.68 -9.84 10.56
N ASN A 218 7.04 -8.69 10.81
CA ASN A 218 5.62 -8.50 10.53
C ASN A 218 5.43 -7.52 9.36
N LYS A 219 5.16 -8.05 8.16
CA LYS A 219 4.96 -7.26 6.93
C LYS A 219 3.73 -6.33 6.98
N ARG A 220 2.83 -6.50 7.96
CA ARG A 220 1.64 -5.65 8.14
C ARG A 220 1.96 -4.19 8.53
N ILE A 221 3.18 -3.93 8.98
CA ILE A 221 3.62 -2.57 9.30
C ILE A 221 3.98 -1.75 8.04
N ILE A 222 4.14 -2.41 6.91
CA ILE A 222 4.58 -1.79 5.66
C ILE A 222 3.40 -1.06 5.02
N ASP A 223 3.56 0.25 4.86
CA ASP A 223 2.57 1.13 4.22
C ASP A 223 2.83 1.17 2.72
N VAL A 224 2.18 0.28 1.96
CA VAL A 224 2.29 0.17 0.50
C VAL A 224 0.91 -0.14 -0.10
N ASP A 225 0.75 0.11 -1.41
CA ASP A 225 -0.49 -0.19 -2.12
C ASP A 225 -0.62 -1.72 -2.35
N TYR A 226 0.49 -2.40 -2.68
CA TYR A 226 0.53 -3.84 -2.97
C TYR A 226 1.68 -4.56 -2.26
N LEU A 227 1.47 -5.82 -1.89
CA LEU A 227 2.50 -6.75 -1.42
C LEU A 227 2.45 -8.03 -2.28
N ILE A 228 3.55 -8.33 -2.97
CA ILE A 228 3.75 -9.58 -3.71
C ILE A 228 4.52 -10.54 -2.81
N ASP A 229 3.94 -11.68 -2.48
CA ASP A 229 4.42 -12.59 -1.44
C ASP A 229 3.89 -14.01 -1.72
N ASP A 230 4.67 -15.04 -1.46
CA ASP A 230 4.21 -16.44 -1.58
C ASP A 230 3.44 -16.91 -0.32
N GLU A 231 3.53 -16.18 0.77
CA GLU A 231 3.06 -16.62 2.07
C GLU A 231 1.74 -15.90 2.47
N ALA A 232 0.62 -16.61 2.28
CA ALA A 232 -0.73 -16.07 2.38
C ALA A 232 -1.06 -15.47 3.76
N ARG A 233 -0.44 -15.97 4.83
CA ARG A 233 -0.66 -15.44 6.19
C ARG A 233 -0.23 -13.96 6.32
N HIS A 234 0.66 -13.48 5.44
CA HIS A 234 1.08 -12.07 5.43
C HIS A 234 -0.03 -11.11 4.98
N PHE A 235 -1.06 -11.60 4.28
CA PHE A 235 -2.14 -10.79 3.74
C PHE A 235 -3.30 -10.58 4.71
N SER A 236 -3.45 -11.47 5.69
CA SER A 236 -4.51 -11.35 6.70
C SER A 236 -4.36 -10.04 7.47
N ASN A 237 -5.35 -9.15 7.33
CA ASN A 237 -5.35 -7.79 7.90
C ASN A 237 -4.14 -6.93 7.46
N PHE A 238 -3.63 -7.16 6.25
CA PHE A 238 -2.73 -6.24 5.57
C PHE A 238 -3.51 -5.01 5.10
N ARG A 239 -2.90 -3.82 5.16
CA ARG A 239 -3.59 -2.56 4.80
C ARG A 239 -3.71 -2.35 3.30
N GLY A 240 -2.72 -2.83 2.54
CA GLY A 240 -2.73 -2.83 1.08
C GLY A 240 -3.38 -4.09 0.52
N ILE A 241 -3.13 -4.35 -0.77
CA ILE A 241 -3.62 -5.53 -1.47
C ILE A 241 -2.50 -6.58 -1.53
N GLY A 242 -2.79 -7.78 -1.04
CA GLY A 242 -1.90 -8.94 -1.18
C GLY A 242 -2.06 -9.59 -2.55
N VAL A 243 -0.95 -9.87 -3.22
CA VAL A 243 -0.87 -10.64 -4.47
C VAL A 243 -0.03 -11.87 -4.21
N LEU A 244 -0.68 -13.03 -4.20
CA LEU A 244 -0.08 -14.31 -3.90
C LEU A 244 0.80 -14.77 -5.07
N PHE A 245 2.11 -14.83 -4.84
CA PHE A 245 3.05 -15.42 -5.77
C PHE A 245 2.97 -16.94 -5.66
N SER A 246 2.80 -17.63 -6.78
CA SER A 246 2.53 -19.08 -6.74
C SER A 246 3.78 -19.85 -6.33
N ALA A 247 3.62 -20.70 -5.32
CA ALA A 247 4.65 -21.59 -4.83
C ALA A 247 4.01 -22.94 -4.42
N PRO A 248 4.78 -24.04 -4.37
CA PRO A 248 4.22 -25.37 -4.11
C PRO A 248 3.43 -25.52 -2.81
N HIS A 249 3.79 -24.82 -1.73
CA HIS A 249 3.06 -24.86 -0.46
C HIS A 249 1.71 -24.16 -0.53
N ASN A 250 1.56 -23.14 -1.37
CA ASN A 250 0.34 -22.33 -1.42
C ASN A 250 -0.67 -22.79 -2.49
N LEU A 251 -0.49 -23.96 -3.11
CA LEU A 251 -1.36 -24.46 -4.19
C LEU A 251 -2.85 -24.54 -3.81
N ASN A 252 -3.15 -24.79 -2.54
CA ASN A 252 -4.51 -24.93 -2.04
C ASN A 252 -5.15 -23.60 -1.61
N GLU A 253 -4.40 -22.49 -1.65
CA GLU A 253 -4.89 -21.17 -1.28
C GLU A 253 -5.66 -20.51 -2.45
N THR A 254 -6.87 -20.03 -2.18
CA THR A 254 -7.77 -19.46 -3.19
C THR A 254 -8.34 -18.09 -2.80
N ALA A 255 -8.03 -17.58 -1.61
CA ALA A 255 -8.61 -16.36 -1.07
C ALA A 255 -8.03 -15.06 -1.67
N TYR A 256 -6.88 -15.14 -2.35
CA TYR A 256 -6.11 -13.97 -2.78
C TYR A 256 -5.91 -13.96 -4.30
N GLU A 257 -5.76 -12.74 -4.85
CA GLU A 257 -5.33 -12.56 -6.24
C GLU A 257 -3.96 -13.20 -6.41
N ARG A 258 -3.78 -13.96 -7.49
CA ARG A 258 -2.61 -14.84 -7.68
C ARG A 258 -1.90 -14.54 -8.99
N VAL A 259 -0.57 -14.58 -8.93
CA VAL A 259 0.33 -14.56 -10.09
C VAL A 259 1.14 -15.85 -10.09
N ALA A 260 1.35 -16.44 -11.27
CA ALA A 260 2.15 -17.67 -11.38
C ALA A 260 3.63 -17.33 -11.60
N HIS A 261 3.90 -16.35 -12.44
CA HIS A 261 5.25 -15.98 -12.89
C HIS A 261 5.45 -14.47 -12.92
N TRP A 262 6.69 -14.01 -13.04
CA TRP A 262 7.00 -12.57 -13.08
C TRP A 262 6.39 -11.86 -14.29
N GLN A 263 6.14 -12.52 -15.42
CA GLN A 263 5.39 -11.90 -16.52
C GLN A 263 3.93 -11.59 -16.17
N ASP A 264 3.30 -12.36 -15.27
CA ASP A 264 1.96 -12.02 -14.78
C ASP A 264 2.02 -10.74 -13.95
N VAL A 265 3.05 -10.59 -13.11
CA VAL A 265 3.31 -9.34 -12.36
C VAL A 265 3.49 -8.17 -13.31
N ARG A 266 4.31 -8.31 -14.36
CA ARG A 266 4.46 -7.29 -15.41
C ARG A 266 3.09 -6.91 -15.99
N ARG A 267 2.30 -7.90 -16.41
CA ARG A 267 0.98 -7.66 -17.01
C ARG A 267 0.03 -6.95 -16.05
N THR A 268 0.05 -7.30 -14.76
CA THR A 268 -0.81 -6.71 -13.73
C THR A 268 -0.47 -5.25 -13.46
N PHE A 269 0.82 -4.90 -13.35
CA PHE A 269 1.23 -3.58 -12.89
C PHE A 269 1.65 -2.62 -14.01
N LEU A 270 2.19 -3.14 -15.11
CA LEU A 270 2.65 -2.34 -16.26
C LEU A 270 1.69 -2.43 -17.47
N GLY A 271 0.71 -3.34 -17.42
CA GLY A 271 -0.17 -3.62 -18.55
C GLY A 271 0.54 -4.36 -19.68
N PHE A 272 -0.13 -4.47 -20.83
CA PHE A 272 0.47 -4.98 -22.06
C PHE A 272 1.29 -3.86 -22.72
N GLU A 273 2.48 -3.56 -22.22
CA GLU A 273 3.44 -2.78 -23.01
C GLU A 273 4.06 -3.68 -24.09
N ASN A 274 3.47 -3.69 -25.29
CA ASN A 274 4.12 -4.21 -26.50
C ASN A 274 5.32 -3.32 -26.84
N LYS A 275 6.46 -3.57 -26.21
CA LYS A 275 7.71 -2.87 -26.54
C LYS A 275 8.37 -3.36 -27.84
N ARG A 276 7.56 -3.84 -28.81
CA ARG A 276 8.00 -4.32 -30.13
C ARG A 276 7.15 -3.90 -31.33
N ASP A 277 6.04 -3.16 -31.15
CA ASP A 277 5.17 -2.76 -32.28
C ASP A 277 5.07 -1.23 -32.44
N LEU A 278 6.21 -0.53 -32.47
CA LEU A 278 6.27 0.84 -33.02
C LEU A 278 6.80 0.89 -34.46
N ASP A 279 6.96 -0.27 -35.08
CA ASP A 279 7.05 -0.39 -36.53
C ASP A 279 5.87 -1.24 -37.01
N GLU A 280 4.97 -0.58 -37.74
CA GLU A 280 3.87 -1.12 -38.55
C GLU A 280 2.49 -1.41 -37.88
N ALA A 281 1.50 -0.76 -38.51
CA ALA A 281 0.07 -1.05 -38.57
C ALA A 281 -0.84 -0.61 -37.41
N GLY A 282 -1.47 0.55 -37.62
CA GLY A 282 -2.52 1.11 -36.78
C GLY A 282 -3.75 0.22 -36.61
N SER A 283 -4.06 -0.09 -35.35
CA SER A 283 -5.42 -0.11 -34.81
C SER A 283 -5.33 -0.20 -33.27
N ILE A 284 -6.08 0.64 -32.57
CA ILE A 284 -6.05 0.76 -31.11
C ILE A 284 -6.97 -0.32 -30.50
N PRO A 285 -6.47 -1.28 -29.69
CA PRO A 285 -7.34 -2.19 -28.95
C PRO A 285 -7.77 -1.56 -27.61
N GLN A 286 -9.06 -1.64 -27.30
CA GLN A 286 -9.61 -1.22 -26.01
C GLN A 286 -9.02 -2.03 -24.84
N THR A 287 -8.59 -1.34 -23.79
CA THR A 287 -7.89 -1.92 -22.62
C THR A 287 -8.81 -2.73 -21.70
N ALA A 288 -8.22 -3.67 -20.95
CA ALA A 288 -8.93 -4.52 -19.98
C ALA A 288 -9.65 -3.72 -18.86
N VAL A 289 -9.17 -2.52 -18.54
CA VAL A 289 -9.80 -1.61 -17.58
C VAL A 289 -11.15 -1.10 -18.09
N SER A 290 -11.33 -0.93 -19.40
CA SER A 290 -12.64 -0.56 -19.98
C SER A 290 -13.61 -1.73 -19.87
N ARG A 291 -13.17 -2.96 -20.17
CA ARG A 291 -14.00 -4.18 -20.07
C ARG A 291 -14.45 -4.48 -18.64
N ALA A 292 -13.64 -4.15 -17.64
CA ALA A 292 -14.01 -4.31 -16.22
C ALA A 292 -15.09 -3.30 -15.79
N LYS A 293 -15.00 -2.04 -16.27
CA LYS A 293 -16.03 -1.02 -16.03
C LYS A 293 -17.36 -1.36 -16.71
N ASP A 294 -17.31 -1.88 -17.93
CA ASP A 294 -18.51 -2.27 -18.69
C ASP A 294 -19.21 -3.47 -18.04
N ARG A 295 -18.46 -4.46 -17.54
CA ARG A 295 -19.05 -5.61 -16.82
C ARG A 295 -19.69 -5.21 -15.48
N TYR A 296 -19.13 -4.24 -14.77
CA TYR A 296 -19.71 -3.74 -13.52
C TYR A 296 -20.99 -2.92 -13.76
N ALA A 297 -21.05 -2.14 -14.85
CA ALA A 297 -22.24 -1.40 -15.24
C ALA A 297 -23.41 -2.34 -15.64
N ILE A 298 -23.12 -3.38 -16.45
CA ILE A 298 -24.11 -4.35 -16.91
C ILE A 298 -24.64 -5.23 -15.75
N ALA A 299 -23.81 -5.53 -14.75
CA ALA A 299 -24.25 -6.27 -13.56
C ALA A 299 -25.19 -5.44 -12.66
N LYS A 300 -25.04 -4.11 -12.65
CA LYS A 300 -25.85 -3.21 -11.83
C LYS A 300 -27.25 -2.96 -12.40
N GLU A 301 -27.40 -2.97 -13.73
CA GLU A 301 -28.71 -2.84 -14.39
C GLU A 301 -29.57 -4.11 -14.32
N ARG A 302 -28.97 -5.28 -14.07
CA ARG A 302 -29.69 -6.55 -13.94
C ARG A 302 -30.13 -6.89 -12.50
N SER A 303 -29.81 -6.02 -11.55
CA SER A 303 -30.15 -6.21 -10.13
C SER A 303 -31.10 -5.14 -9.58
N CYS A 304 -31.77 -4.39 -10.46
CA CYS A 304 -32.93 -3.54 -10.14
C CYS A 304 -34.17 -4.07 -10.87
#